data_AF-A0A1B4Z400-F1
#
_entry.id   AF-A0A1B4Z400-F1
#
_cell.length_a   1.000
_cell.length_b   1.000
_cell.length_c   1.000
_cell.angle_alpha   90.00
_cell.angle_beta   90.00
_cell.angle_gamma   90.00
#
_symmetry.space_group_name_H-M   'P 1'
#
loop_
_entity.id
_entity.type
_entity.pdbx_description
1 polymer ?
#
loop_
_entity_poly.entity_id
_entity_poly.type
_entity_poly.pdbx_seq_one_letter_code
_entity_poly.pdbx_strand_id
1 'polypeptide(L)' 'VRVDIRLNKHIWSQGIRHVPHRLRVRLARKRNEDEDSTHRLYTLVTHVPCE' A
#
# COMPACT_ATOMS: atom_id res chain seq x y z
N VAL A 1 -2.89 -1.27 -8.89
CA VAL A 1 -2.10 -0.94 -7.68
C VAL A 1 -2.74 -1.66 -6.51
N ARG A 2 -1.96 -2.33 -5.64
CA ARG A 2 -2.46 -3.08 -4.48
C ARG A 2 -1.90 -2.46 -3.20
N VAL A 3 -2.77 -2.24 -2.21
CA VAL A 3 -2.42 -1.64 -0.92
C VAL A 3 -2.35 -2.75 0.13
N ASP A 4 -1.24 -2.81 0.87
CA ASP A 4 -1.10 -3.77 1.97
C ASP A 4 -2.04 -3.43 3.14
N ILE A 5 -2.54 -4.45 3.82
CA ILE A 5 -3.48 -4.31 4.95
C ILE A 5 -2.85 -3.53 6.10
N ARG A 6 -1.54 -3.67 6.34
CA ARG A 6 -0.83 -2.94 7.40
C ARG A 6 -0.77 -1.45 7.09
N LEU A 7 -0.63 -1.09 5.82
CA LEU A 7 -0.68 0.32 5.40
C LEU A 7 -2.06 0.90 5.65
N ASN A 8 -3.12 0.18 5.30
CA ASN A 8 -4.48 0.63 5.57
C ASN A 8 -4.73 0.83 7.07
N LYS A 9 -4.32 -0.13 7.91
CA LYS A 9 -4.43 -0.01 9.38
C LYS A 9 -3.70 1.21 9.93
N HIS A 10 -2.52 1.52 9.40
CA HIS A 10 -1.75 2.69 9.84
C HIS A 10 -2.41 4.01 9.39
N ILE A 11 -2.95 4.07 8.17
CA ILE A 11 -3.68 5.26 7.68
C ILE A 11 -4.86 5.57 8.61
N TRP A 12 -5.58 4.55 9.04
CA TRP A 12 -6.78 4.70 9.87
C TRP A 12 -6.52 4.61 11.38
N SER A 13 -5.26 4.57 11.84
CA SER A 13 -4.96 4.37 13.27
C SER A 13 -5.39 5.55 14.15
N GLN A 14 -5.48 6.75 13.56
CA GLN A 14 -5.93 7.99 14.22
C GLN A 14 -7.41 8.33 13.90
N GLY A 15 -8.14 7.41 13.27
CA GLY A 15 -9.52 7.59 12.84
C GLY A 15 -9.67 8.37 11.53
N ILE A 16 -10.92 8.68 11.16
CA ILE A 16 -11.25 9.32 9.86
C ILE A 16 -10.84 10.79 9.80
N ARG A 17 -10.86 11.50 10.93
CA ARG A 17 -10.73 12.96 10.97
C ARG A 17 -9.30 13.46 11.15
N HIS A 18 -8.40 12.59 11.62
CA HIS A 18 -6.99 12.92 11.88
C HIS A 18 -6.06 11.97 11.13
N VAL A 19 -6.14 11.93 9.80
CA VAL A 19 -5.22 11.11 8.99
C VAL A 19 -3.82 11.76 8.97
N PRO A 20 -2.72 10.99 9.07
CA PRO A 20 -1.37 11.54 8.97
C PRO A 20 -1.14 12.31 7.67
N HIS A 21 -0.60 13.53 7.76
CA HIS A 21 -0.32 14.37 6.59
C HIS A 21 0.83 13.84 5.72
N ARG A 22 1.75 13.06 6.29
CA ARG A 22 2.90 12.49 5.60
C ARG A 22 3.08 11.04 6.04
N LEU A 23 3.38 10.18 5.08
CA LEU A 23 3.56 8.76 5.31
C LEU A 23 4.69 8.23 4.43
N ARG A 24 5.60 7.46 5.02
CA ARG A 24 6.64 6.77 4.25
C ARG A 24 6.12 5.42 3.79
N VAL A 25 6.11 5.25 2.48
CA VAL A 25 5.67 4.02 1.83
C VAL A 25 6.78 3.46 0.96
N ARG A 26 6.83 2.14 0.86
CA ARG A 26 7.67 1.43 -0.08
C ARG A 26 6.82 0.86 -1.20
N LEU A 27 7.17 1.24 -2.43
CA LEU A 27 6.53 0.79 -3.66
C LEU A 27 7.38 -0.34 -4.26
N ALA A 28 6.80 -1.52 -4.41
CA ALA A 28 7.45 -2.64 -5.07
C ALA A 28 6.64 -3.07 -6.30
N ARG A 29 7.29 -3.15 -7.46
CA ARG A 29 6.66 -3.67 -8.68
C ARG A 29 6.87 -5.18 -8.75
N LYS A 30 5.78 -5.94 -8.78
CA LYS A 30 5.78 -7.40 -8.85
C LYS A 30 5.07 -7.88 -10.11
N ARG A 31 5.43 -9.08 -10.57
CA ARG A 31 4.73 -9.75 -11.66
C ARG A 31 3.41 -10.31 -11.16
N ASN A 32 2.38 -10.18 -11.98
CA ASN A 32 1.07 -10.75 -11.72
C ASN A 32 1.06 -12.21 -12.19
N GLU A 33 0.55 -13.11 -11.36
CA GLU A 33 0.42 -14.54 -11.66
C GLU A 33 -0.99 -14.90 -12.15
N ASP A 34 -1.95 -13.98 -12.05
CA ASP A 34 -3.29 -14.15 -12.58
C ASP A 34 -3.29 -14.06 -14.12
N GLU A 35 -3.66 -15.16 -14.76
CA GLU A 35 -3.68 -15.33 -16.22
C GLU A 35 -4.72 -14.41 -16.91
N ASP A 36 -5.82 -14.08 -16.21
CA ASP A 36 -6.89 -13.19 -16.70
C ASP A 36 -6.62 -11.69 -16.50
N SER A 37 -5.48 -11.31 -15.92
CA SER A 37 -5.19 -9.90 -15.67
C SER A 37 -4.68 -9.17 -16.91
N THR A 38 -5.36 -8.08 -17.31
CA THR A 38 -4.95 -7.21 -18.42
C THR A 38 -3.53 -6.63 -18.26
N HIS A 39 -3.06 -6.54 -17.01
CA HIS A 39 -1.73 -6.04 -16.68
C HIS A 39 -0.85 -7.14 -16.07
N ARG A 40 0.30 -7.39 -16.74
CA ARG A 40 1.34 -8.35 -16.33
C ARG A 40 2.08 -7.96 -15.03
N LEU A 41 2.00 -6.68 -14.64
CA LEU A 41 2.72 -6.13 -13.50
C LEU A 41 1.73 -5.40 -12.60
N TYR A 42 1.93 -5.52 -11.29
CA TYR A 42 1.23 -4.69 -10.31
C TYR A 42 2.24 -4.05 -9.36
N THR A 43 1.84 -2.90 -8.82
CA THR A 43 2.60 -2.23 -7.75
C THR A 43 1.95 -2.56 -6.42
N LEU A 44 2.74 -3.10 -5.49
CA LEU A 44 2.36 -3.33 -4.11
C LEU A 44 2.90 -2.18 -3.25
N VAL A 45 2.02 -1.55 -2.48
CA VAL A 45 2.37 -0.46 -1.55
C VAL A 45 2.42 -1.02 -0.14
N THR A 46 3.55 -0.84 0.53
CA THR A 46 3.77 -1.31 1.91
C THR A 46 4.15 -0.14 2.82
N HIS A 47 3.72 -0.21 4.09
CA HIS A 47 4.08 0.77 5.11
C HIS A 47 5.55 0.60 5.55
N VAL A 48 6.28 1.69 5.68
CA VAL A 48 7.62 1.71 6.27
C VAL A 48 7.57 2.51 7.57
N PRO A 49 7.81 1.88 8.74
CA PRO A 49 7.89 2.61 9.99
C PRO A 49 9.06 3.60 9.91
N CYS A 50 8.80 4.85 10.25
CA CYS A 50 9.83 5.87 10.48
C CYS A 50 9.84 6.18 11.98
N GLU A 51 11.05 6.24 12.53
CA GLU A 51 11.31 6.79 13.87
C GLU A 51 11.23 8.32 13.86
#